data_AF-A0A520I4G9-F1
#
_entry.id   AF-A0A520I4G9-F1
#
_cell.length_a   1.000
_cell.length_b   1.000
_cell.length_c   1.000
_cell.angle_alpha   90.00
_cell.angle_beta   90.00
_cell.angle_gamma   90.00
#
_symmetry.space_group_name_H-M   'P 1'
#
loop_
_entity.id
_entity.type
_entity.pdbx_description
1 polymer ?
#
loop_
_entity_poly.entity_id
_entity_poly.type
_entity_poly.pdbx_seq_one_letter_code
_entity_poly.pdbx_strand_id
1 'polypeptide(L)'
;MSGIGRTLALAGLIGTGLALGGCELGPKQSQQTGFRGTGMAQIVDPDHVAKLGAIPPPPYVLPDDSGPRARETYQNVRVLGDVSTERFNHLMAAMNQWVAPPEQGCNYCHNPENMASDEKYTKVVARRMLQMTRDDLGVFLVRRHV
;
A
#
# COMPACT_ATOMS: atom_id res chain seq x y z
N MET A 1 -31.06 54.22 -6.66
CA MET A 1 -31.72 52.96 -7.08
C MET A 1 -30.87 52.07 -8.02
N SER A 2 -29.61 52.41 -8.34
CA SER A 2 -28.77 51.63 -9.27
C SER A 2 -27.81 50.62 -8.59
N GLY A 3 -27.49 50.80 -7.30
CA GLY A 3 -26.51 49.96 -6.59
C GLY A 3 -27.02 48.57 -6.20
N ILE A 4 -28.27 48.46 -5.74
CA ILE A 4 -28.85 47.21 -5.20
C ILE A 4 -29.12 46.17 -6.31
N GLY A 5 -29.50 46.62 -7.51
CA GLY A 5 -29.67 45.72 -8.66
C GLY A 5 -28.34 45.16 -9.16
N ARG A 6 -27.26 45.95 -9.10
CA ARG A 6 -25.91 45.50 -9.50
C ARG A 6 -25.32 44.50 -8.51
N THR A 7 -25.57 44.67 -7.20
CA THR A 7 -25.10 43.72 -6.18
C THR A 7 -25.85 42.38 -6.24
N LEU A 8 -27.16 42.39 -6.47
CA LEU A 8 -27.96 41.17 -6.65
C LEU A 8 -27.57 40.40 -7.93
N ALA A 9 -27.30 41.11 -9.03
CA ALA A 9 -26.83 40.49 -10.27
C ALA A 9 -25.44 39.85 -10.13
N LEU A 10 -24.50 40.51 -9.43
CA LEU A 10 -23.18 39.93 -9.15
C LEU A 10 -23.28 38.68 -8.25
N ALA A 11 -24.14 38.72 -7.23
CA ALA A 11 -24.36 37.59 -6.33
C ALA A 11 -24.96 36.38 -7.07
N GLY A 12 -25.88 36.61 -8.02
CA GLY A 12 -26.45 35.56 -8.88
C GLY A 12 -25.42 34.90 -9.80
N LEU A 13 -24.51 35.69 -10.39
CA LEU A 13 -23.42 35.17 -11.24
C LEU A 13 -22.41 34.33 -10.45
N ILE A 14 -22.02 34.78 -9.26
CA ILE A 14 -21.12 34.03 -8.37
C ILE A 14 -21.81 32.75 -7.87
N GLY A 15 -23.09 32.83 -7.49
CA GLY A 15 -23.88 31.67 -7.07
C GLY A 15 -24.05 30.61 -8.16
N THR A 16 -24.22 31.04 -9.42
CA THR A 16 -24.34 30.11 -10.57
C THR A 16 -22.98 29.48 -10.92
N GLY A 17 -21.89 30.23 -10.81
CA GLY A 17 -20.53 29.69 -10.98
C GLY A 17 -20.15 28.66 -9.92
N LEU A 18 -20.58 28.86 -8.67
CA LEU A 18 -20.38 27.90 -7.57
C LEU A 18 -21.30 26.67 -7.68
N ALA A 19 -22.48 26.81 -8.27
CA ALA A 19 -23.40 25.69 -8.54
C ALA A 19 -22.89 24.74 -9.64
N LEU A 20 -21.93 25.18 -10.47
CA LEU A 20 -21.23 24.38 -11.49
C LEU A 20 -19.93 23.76 -10.94
N GLY A 21 -19.93 23.29 -9.70
CA GLY A 21 -18.75 22.76 -8.98
C GLY A 21 -18.08 21.50 -9.55
N GLY A 22 -18.43 21.06 -10.77
CA GLY A 22 -17.83 19.91 -11.46
C GLY A 22 -16.70 20.25 -12.43
N CYS A 23 -16.31 21.53 -12.54
CA CYS A 23 -15.23 21.95 -13.43
C CYS A 23 -13.85 21.72 -12.79
N GLU A 24 -13.13 20.69 -13.26
CA GLU A 24 -11.71 20.46 -12.91
C GLU A 24 -10.80 21.39 -13.72
N LEU A 25 -10.40 22.52 -13.14
CA LEU A 25 -9.50 23.48 -13.76
C LEU A 25 -8.08 22.90 -13.91
N GLY A 26 -7.30 23.39 -14.88
CA GLY A 26 -5.90 22.99 -15.10
C GLY A 26 -5.67 22.00 -16.26
N PRO A 27 -4.42 21.89 -16.75
CA PRO A 27 -4.09 21.04 -17.89
C PRO A 27 -4.25 19.56 -17.55
N LYS A 28 -4.96 18.82 -18.40
CA LYS A 28 -5.11 17.36 -18.27
C LYS A 28 -4.04 16.64 -19.06
N GLN A 29 -3.50 15.56 -18.51
CA GLN A 29 -2.60 14.66 -19.23
C GLN A 29 -3.43 13.64 -20.01
N SER A 30 -3.10 13.41 -21.28
CA SER A 30 -3.81 12.47 -22.15
C SER A 30 -2.83 11.45 -22.73
N GLN A 31 -3.18 10.16 -22.61
CA GLN A 31 -2.43 9.06 -23.17
C GLN A 31 -3.35 8.19 -24.02
N GLN A 32 -3.03 8.02 -25.31
CA GLN A 32 -3.81 7.16 -26.21
C GLN A 32 -3.54 5.68 -25.87
N THR A 33 -4.61 4.92 -25.59
CA THR A 33 -4.57 3.51 -25.19
C THR A 33 -5.04 2.55 -26.28
N GLY A 34 -5.45 3.06 -27.45
CA GLY A 34 -5.91 2.26 -28.59
C GLY A 34 -5.46 2.76 -29.96
N PHE A 35 -6.06 2.26 -31.04
CA PHE A 35 -5.74 2.69 -32.42
C PHE A 35 -6.14 4.15 -32.67
N ARG A 36 -5.40 4.85 -33.53
CA ARG A 36 -5.64 6.27 -33.81
C ARG A 36 -7.05 6.52 -34.35
N GLY A 37 -7.72 7.55 -33.81
CA GLY A 37 -9.08 7.91 -34.22
C GLY A 37 -10.21 7.11 -33.55
N THR A 38 -9.89 6.18 -32.64
CA THR A 38 -10.91 5.40 -31.89
C THR A 38 -11.41 6.10 -30.63
N GLY A 39 -10.81 7.22 -30.22
CA GLY A 39 -11.12 7.90 -28.97
C GLY A 39 -10.66 7.18 -27.70
N MET A 40 -9.94 6.06 -27.84
CA MET A 40 -9.36 5.33 -26.70
C MET A 40 -8.19 6.10 -26.11
N ALA A 41 -8.46 6.91 -25.08
CA ALA A 41 -7.46 7.65 -24.33
C ALA A 41 -7.75 7.64 -22.83
N GLN A 42 -6.70 7.51 -22.03
CA GLN A 42 -6.72 7.78 -20.60
C GLN A 42 -6.45 9.27 -20.41
N ILE A 43 -7.37 9.96 -19.76
CA ILE A 43 -7.23 11.37 -19.38
C ILE A 43 -7.09 11.41 -17.86
N VAL A 44 -6.04 12.07 -17.37
CA VAL A 44 -5.71 12.16 -15.95
C VAL A 44 -5.55 13.63 -15.58
N ASP A 45 -6.22 14.04 -14.50
CA ASP A 45 -5.94 15.31 -13.86
C ASP A 45 -4.78 15.15 -12.87
N PRO A 46 -3.58 15.68 -13.17
CA PRO A 46 -2.42 15.54 -12.29
C PRO A 46 -2.63 16.16 -10.90
N ASP A 47 -3.51 17.16 -10.77
CA ASP A 47 -3.77 17.84 -9.50
C ASP A 47 -4.63 16.98 -8.56
N HIS A 48 -5.36 16.02 -9.12
CA HIS A 48 -6.25 15.11 -8.40
C HIS A 48 -5.72 13.68 -8.33
N VAL A 49 -4.49 13.42 -8.80
CA VAL A 49 -3.83 12.12 -8.57
C VAL A 49 -3.44 12.01 -7.10
N ALA A 50 -3.95 10.98 -6.43
CA ALA A 50 -3.56 10.66 -5.07
C ALA A 50 -2.04 10.49 -5.00
N LYS A 51 -1.39 11.31 -4.17
CA LYS A 51 0.04 11.16 -3.89
C LYS A 51 0.25 9.81 -3.22
N LEU A 52 1.22 9.04 -3.72
CA LEU A 52 1.62 7.79 -3.10
C LEU A 52 2.07 8.06 -1.66
N GLY A 53 1.65 7.19 -0.73
CA GLY A 53 2.11 7.24 0.65
C GLY A 53 3.62 6.99 0.74
N ALA A 54 4.22 7.42 1.86
CA ALA A 54 5.62 7.14 2.13
C ALA A 54 5.86 5.64 2.24
N ILE A 55 6.75 5.11 1.41
CA ILE A 55 7.19 3.71 1.45
C ILE A 55 8.35 3.62 2.45
N PRO A 56 8.26 2.77 3.50
CA PRO A 56 9.38 2.55 4.40
C PRO A 56 10.61 2.04 3.61
N PRO A 57 11.82 2.56 3.90
CA PRO A 57 13.03 2.02 3.32
C PRO A 57 13.27 0.60 3.84
N PRO A 58 14.03 -0.24 3.10
CA PRO A 58 14.47 -1.53 3.62
C PRO A 58 15.17 -1.38 4.99
N PRO A 59 14.96 -2.31 5.93
CA PRO A 59 15.52 -2.19 7.28
C PRO A 59 17.04 -2.22 7.28
N TYR A 60 17.63 -3.07 6.43
CA TYR A 60 19.05 -3.19 6.16
C TYR A 60 19.28 -3.96 4.85
N VAL A 61 20.54 -4.11 4.44
CA VAL A 61 20.93 -4.84 3.22
C VAL A 61 20.36 -6.26 3.25
N LEU A 62 19.75 -6.69 2.14
CA LEU A 62 19.19 -8.02 2.03
C LEU A 62 20.30 -9.09 2.14
N PRO A 63 20.25 -9.99 3.14
CA PRO A 63 21.25 -11.04 3.28
C PRO A 63 21.07 -12.16 2.24
N ASP A 64 22.14 -12.93 2.04
CA ASP A 64 22.09 -14.12 1.20
C ASP A 64 21.27 -15.26 1.85
N ASP A 65 20.99 -16.30 1.07
CA ASP A 65 20.15 -17.46 1.48
C ASP A 65 20.95 -18.72 1.79
N SER A 66 22.27 -18.60 1.99
CA SER A 66 23.16 -19.76 2.14
C SER A 66 23.19 -20.34 3.56
N GLY A 67 22.72 -19.58 4.55
CA GLY A 67 22.70 -19.96 5.96
C GLY A 67 21.73 -21.10 6.33
N PRO A 68 21.71 -21.51 7.62
CA PRO A 68 20.79 -22.52 8.12
C PRO A 68 19.34 -22.10 7.91
N ARG A 69 18.44 -23.09 7.77
CA ARG A 69 17.03 -22.81 7.51
C ARG A 69 16.34 -22.35 8.81
N ALA A 70 15.38 -21.43 8.68
CA ALA A 70 14.66 -20.89 9.83
C ALA A 70 13.94 -21.98 10.64
N ARG A 71 13.47 -23.06 9.99
CA ARG A 71 12.87 -24.22 10.67
C ARG A 71 13.83 -24.99 11.58
N GLU A 72 15.15 -24.89 11.33
CA GLU A 72 16.20 -25.56 12.09
C GLU A 72 16.70 -24.68 13.24
N THR A 73 16.60 -23.36 13.10
CA THR A 73 17.07 -22.40 14.11
C THR A 73 15.99 -21.97 15.09
N TYR A 74 14.73 -21.84 14.63
CA TYR A 74 13.63 -21.28 15.42
C TYR A 74 12.52 -22.29 15.69
N GLN A 75 11.77 -22.03 16.77
CA GLN A 75 10.61 -22.83 17.14
C GLN A 75 9.32 -22.24 16.55
N ASN A 76 8.34 -23.11 16.26
CA ASN A 76 7.00 -22.74 15.77
C ASN A 76 7.01 -21.96 14.43
N VAL A 77 8.00 -22.21 13.56
CA VAL A 77 8.01 -21.70 12.18
C VAL A 77 7.20 -22.64 11.29
N ARG A 78 6.01 -22.19 10.87
CA ARG A 78 5.06 -23.00 10.07
C ARG A 78 4.97 -22.65 8.59
N VAL A 79 5.40 -21.43 8.23
CA VAL A 79 5.22 -20.89 6.86
C VAL A 79 6.58 -20.63 6.23
N LEU A 80 7.41 -19.82 6.89
CA LEU A 80 8.73 -19.39 6.40
C LEU A 80 9.84 -20.38 6.81
N GLY A 81 9.59 -21.68 6.71
CA GLY A 81 10.55 -22.69 7.18
C GLY A 81 11.81 -22.81 6.33
N ASP A 82 11.69 -22.54 5.03
CA ASP A 82 12.74 -22.80 4.03
C ASP A 82 13.65 -21.61 3.74
N VAL A 83 13.39 -20.44 4.33
CA VAL A 83 14.30 -19.27 4.19
C VAL A 83 15.47 -19.39 5.15
N SER A 84 16.62 -18.81 4.82
CA SER A 84 17.73 -18.70 5.76
C SER A 84 17.34 -17.91 7.02
N THR A 85 18.00 -18.21 8.14
CA THR A 85 17.82 -17.48 9.41
C THR A 85 17.99 -15.97 9.26
N GLU A 86 18.99 -15.53 8.50
CA GLU A 86 19.21 -14.09 8.27
C GLU A 86 18.11 -13.46 7.41
N ARG A 87 17.61 -14.16 6.39
CA ARG A 87 16.46 -13.70 5.61
C ARG A 87 15.17 -13.67 6.42
N PHE A 88 15.00 -14.63 7.34
CA PHE A 88 13.89 -14.62 8.28
C PHE A 88 13.93 -13.36 9.15
N ASN A 89 15.09 -13.04 9.73
CA ASN A 89 15.27 -11.84 10.56
C ASN A 89 15.05 -10.56 9.76
N HIS A 90 15.51 -10.52 8.50
CA HIS A 90 15.29 -9.39 7.60
C HIS A 90 13.81 -9.17 7.34
N LEU A 91 13.08 -10.24 7.05
CA LEU A 91 11.64 -10.17 6.82
C LEU A 91 10.88 -9.75 8.08
N MET A 92 11.23 -10.25 9.27
CA MET A 92 10.60 -9.81 10.52
C MET A 92 10.83 -8.31 10.76
N ALA A 93 12.04 -7.81 10.51
CA ALA A 93 12.36 -6.38 10.62
C ALA A 93 11.57 -5.53 9.61
N ALA A 94 11.41 -6.02 8.37
CA ALA A 94 10.57 -5.37 7.38
C ALA A 94 9.10 -5.35 7.83
N MET A 95 8.54 -6.51 8.25
CA MET A 95 7.16 -6.58 8.74
C MET A 95 6.90 -5.61 9.89
N ASN A 96 7.87 -5.41 10.77
CA ASN A 96 7.78 -4.42 11.84
C ASN A 96 7.60 -2.98 11.29
N GLN A 97 8.31 -2.60 10.23
CA GLN A 97 8.18 -1.29 9.61
C GLN A 97 6.86 -1.11 8.84
N TRP A 98 6.33 -2.19 8.26
CA TRP A 98 5.14 -2.14 7.39
C TRP A 98 3.81 -2.27 8.14
N VAL A 99 3.81 -2.96 9.28
CA VAL A 99 2.56 -3.41 9.93
C VAL A 99 2.46 -2.91 11.37
N ALA A 100 3.54 -3.00 12.15
CA ALA A 100 3.46 -2.70 13.57
C ALA A 100 3.35 -1.19 13.80
N PRO A 101 2.50 -0.74 14.74
CA PRO A 101 2.53 0.63 15.20
C PRO A 101 3.92 1.00 15.73
N PRO A 102 4.46 2.20 15.41
CA PRO A 102 5.83 2.59 15.78
C PRO A 102 6.13 2.45 17.28
N GLU A 103 5.13 2.66 18.13
CA GLU A 103 5.24 2.59 19.58
C GLU A 103 5.23 1.17 20.15
N GLN A 104 4.75 0.17 19.39
CA GLN A 104 4.64 -1.23 19.85
C GLN A 104 5.73 -2.12 19.28
N GLY A 105 6.19 -1.85 18.05
CA GLY A 105 7.27 -2.58 17.39
C GLY A 105 7.05 -4.10 17.38
N CYS A 106 8.13 -4.87 17.64
CA CYS A 106 8.09 -6.35 17.65
C CYS A 106 7.05 -6.92 18.63
N ASN A 107 6.79 -6.21 19.73
CA ASN A 107 5.84 -6.61 20.76
C ASN A 107 4.39 -6.48 20.29
N TYR A 108 4.11 -5.85 19.15
CA TYR A 108 2.77 -5.85 18.58
C TYR A 108 2.28 -7.28 18.26
N CYS A 109 3.18 -8.10 17.71
CA CYS A 109 2.88 -9.47 17.32
C CYS A 109 3.43 -10.51 18.32
N HIS A 110 4.52 -10.22 19.04
CA HIS A 110 5.20 -11.21 19.86
C HIS A 110 5.07 -10.96 21.37
N ASN A 111 5.19 -12.05 22.14
CA ASN A 111 5.51 -11.98 23.56
C ASN A 111 7.04 -11.83 23.69
N PRO A 112 7.55 -10.77 24.35
CA PRO A 112 9.00 -10.58 24.54
C PRO A 112 9.68 -11.70 25.32
N GLU A 113 8.96 -12.39 26.20
CA GLU A 113 9.48 -13.51 26.99
C GLU A 113 9.52 -14.83 26.18
N ASN A 114 8.68 -14.95 25.15
CA ASN A 114 8.63 -16.13 24.29
C ASN A 114 8.19 -15.77 22.87
N MET A 115 9.17 -15.53 22.00
CA MET A 115 8.92 -15.21 20.59
C MET A 115 8.21 -16.33 19.82
N ALA A 116 8.28 -17.58 20.29
CA ALA A 116 7.63 -18.74 19.67
C ALA A 116 6.13 -18.87 20.05
N SER A 117 5.67 -18.24 21.14
CA SER A 117 4.28 -18.30 21.61
C SER A 117 3.30 -17.72 20.57
N ASP A 118 2.12 -18.34 20.45
CA ASP A 118 1.00 -17.87 19.62
C ASP A 118 -0.13 -17.23 20.44
N GLU A 119 0.14 -16.89 21.71
CA GLU A 119 -0.85 -16.30 22.61
C GLU A 119 -1.39 -14.95 22.12
N LYS A 120 -0.58 -14.18 21.39
CA LYS A 120 -1.02 -12.92 20.78
C LYS A 120 -1.75 -13.22 19.48
N TYR A 121 -3.02 -12.84 19.44
CA TYR A 121 -3.88 -13.03 18.26
C TYR A 121 -3.28 -12.38 16.99
N THR A 122 -2.55 -11.27 17.14
CA THR A 122 -1.87 -10.57 16.05
C THR A 122 -0.85 -11.46 15.32
N LYS A 123 -0.15 -12.36 16.03
CA LYS A 123 0.73 -13.35 15.39
C LYS A 123 -0.02 -14.39 14.58
N VAL A 124 -1.18 -14.83 15.08
CA VAL A 124 -2.04 -15.79 14.36
C VAL A 124 -2.56 -15.17 13.06
N VAL A 125 -3.00 -13.92 13.12
CA VAL A 125 -3.43 -13.16 11.93
C VAL A 125 -2.25 -12.94 10.97
N ALA A 126 -1.10 -12.49 11.47
CA ALA A 126 0.09 -12.27 10.66
C ALA A 126 0.54 -13.54 9.92
N ARG A 127 0.44 -14.72 10.56
CA ARG A 127 0.72 -16.01 9.92
C ARG A 127 -0.21 -16.28 8.75
N ARG A 128 -1.51 -16.00 8.89
CA ARG A 128 -2.48 -16.19 7.80
C ARG A 128 -2.25 -15.20 6.67
N MET A 129 -1.89 -13.96 6.99
CA MET A 129 -1.54 -12.94 5.98
C MET A 129 -0.29 -13.33 5.19
N LEU A 130 0.72 -13.92 5.82
CA LEU A 130 1.89 -14.44 5.11
C LEU A 130 1.54 -15.57 4.13
N GLN A 131 0.59 -16.44 4.49
CA GLN A 131 0.10 -17.47 3.57
C GLN A 131 -0.64 -16.82 2.39
N MET A 132 -1.60 -15.93 2.67
CA MET A 132 -2.36 -15.20 1.66
C MET A 132 -1.44 -14.49 0.66
N THR A 133 -0.46 -13.72 1.14
CA THR A 133 0.47 -13.00 0.25
C THR A 133 1.30 -13.95 -0.61
N ARG A 134 1.77 -15.09 -0.07
CA ARG A 134 2.54 -16.08 -0.85
C ARG A 134 1.67 -16.78 -1.88
N ASP A 135 0.46 -17.15 -1.49
CA ASP A 135 -0.51 -17.83 -2.35
C ASP A 135 -0.95 -16.90 -3.48
N ASP A 136 -1.32 -15.64 -3.16
CA ASP A 136 -1.71 -14.62 -4.15
C ASP A 136 -0.58 -14.33 -5.13
N LEU A 137 0.66 -14.14 -4.64
CA LEU A 137 1.81 -13.94 -5.51
C LEU A 137 2.07 -15.16 -6.42
N GLY A 138 1.94 -16.37 -5.88
CA GLY A 138 2.06 -17.60 -6.66
C GLY A 138 0.98 -17.72 -7.74
N VAL A 139 -0.29 -17.50 -7.38
CA VAL A 139 -1.43 -17.60 -8.29
C VAL A 139 -1.38 -16.51 -9.35
N PHE A 140 -1.07 -15.26 -8.98
CA PHE A 140 -1.02 -14.15 -9.94
C PHE A 140 0.13 -14.28 -10.93
N LEU A 141 1.32 -14.72 -10.47
CA LEU A 141 2.46 -14.94 -11.38
C LEU A 141 2.19 -16.10 -12.35
N VAL A 142 1.56 -17.19 -11.90
CA VAL A 142 1.18 -18.31 -12.77
C VAL A 142 0.09 -17.89 -13.77
N ARG A 143 -0.87 -17.05 -13.36
CA ARG A 143 -1.95 -16.54 -14.23
C ARG A 143 -1.49 -15.48 -15.24
N ARG A 144 -0.31 -14.87 -15.08
CA ARG A 144 0.24 -13.90 -16.05
C ARG A 144 0.88 -14.59 -17.27
N HIS A 145 0.96 -15.92 -17.29
CA HIS A 145 1.51 -16.71 -18.38
C HIS A 145 0.46 -17.58 -19.10
N VAL A 146 -0.82 -17.34 -18.84
CA VAL A 146 -1.97 -17.93 -19.56
C VAL A 146 -2.77 -16.78 -20.16
#